data_AF-A0A7I8JP71-F1
#
_entry.id   AF-A0A7I8JP71-F1
#
_cell.length_a   1.000
_cell.length_b   1.000
_cell.length_c   1.000
_cell.angle_alpha   90.00
_cell.angle_beta   90.00
_cell.angle_gamma   90.00
#
_symmetry.space_group_name_H-M   'P 1'
#
loop_
_entity.id
_entity.type
_entity.pdbx_description
1 polymer ?
#
loop_
_entity_poly.entity_id
_entity_poly.type
_entity_poly.pdbx_seq_one_letter_code
_entity_poly.pdbx_strand_id
1 'polypeptide(L)'
;MKGDYHRYLAEFLTGAPRQEAADSTLSSFKAAQTIYLLTTVLETLPRISLWKSWGLRNPIRLGVTLNFSVFYFEILNSYDKACPLARQAFDEVIGDLDTLGEESYKDSTLVMQLLCDNLTLWNTDLRKNSAGNELSAADRLSNTRTSH
;
A
#
# COMPACT_ATOMS: atom_id res chain seq x y z
N MET A 1 0.27 -5.88 -12.24
CA MET A 1 -0.39 -5.58 -13.53
C MET A 1 -1.89 -5.81 -13.53
N LYS A 2 -2.42 -7.05 -13.51
CA LYS A 2 -3.90 -7.26 -13.55
C LYS A 2 -4.63 -6.50 -12.43
N GLY A 3 -4.08 -6.50 -11.21
CA GLY A 3 -4.62 -5.73 -10.09
C GLY A 3 -4.69 -4.23 -10.37
N ASP A 4 -3.63 -3.66 -10.95
CA ASP A 4 -3.57 -2.23 -11.26
C ASP A 4 -4.64 -1.80 -12.28
N TYR A 5 -4.89 -2.62 -13.31
CA TYR A 5 -5.95 -2.33 -14.27
C TYR A 5 -7.34 -2.32 -13.62
N HIS A 6 -7.63 -3.27 -12.74
CA HIS A 6 -8.89 -3.28 -12.01
C HIS A 6 -8.98 -2.14 -10.99
N ARG A 7 -7.86 -1.72 -10.40
CA ARG A 7 -7.80 -0.56 -9.51
C ARG A 7 -8.23 0.70 -10.26
N TYR A 8 -7.64 0.95 -11.43
CA TYR A 8 -8.02 2.09 -12.28
C TYR A 8 -9.50 2.04 -12.65
N LEU A 9 -10.05 0.87 -12.95
CA LEU A 9 -11.50 0.73 -13.18
C LEU A 9 -12.30 1.13 -11.93
N ALA A 10 -11.89 0.73 -10.74
CA ALA A 10 -12.57 1.05 -9.48
C ALA A 10 -12.52 2.54 -9.10
N GLU A 11 -11.61 3.33 -9.67
CA GLU A 11 -11.54 4.79 -9.46
C GLU A 11 -12.67 5.53 -10.17
N PHE A 12 -13.07 5.06 -11.36
CA PHE A 12 -14.09 5.74 -12.18
C PHE A 12 -15.48 5.13 -12.04
N LEU A 13 -15.57 3.84 -11.71
CA LEU A 13 -16.84 3.14 -11.56
C LEU A 13 -17.55 3.54 -10.26
N THR A 14 -18.87 3.38 -10.24
CA THR A 14 -19.72 3.61 -9.06
C THR A 14 -20.65 2.42 -8.84
N GLY A 15 -21.23 2.31 -7.64
CA GLY A 15 -22.19 1.24 -7.31
C GLY A 15 -21.60 -0.17 -7.43
N ALA A 16 -22.39 -1.11 -7.95
CA ALA A 16 -21.99 -2.51 -8.05
C ALA A 16 -20.75 -2.76 -8.94
N PRO A 17 -20.60 -2.15 -10.14
CA PRO A 17 -19.39 -2.30 -10.95
C PRO A 17 -18.10 -1.87 -10.23
N ARG A 18 -18.17 -0.85 -9.37
CA ARG A 18 -17.03 -0.43 -8.54
C ARG A 18 -16.61 -1.54 -7.58
N GLN A 19 -17.57 -2.17 -6.93
CA GLN A 19 -17.31 -3.23 -5.96
C GLN A 19 -16.68 -4.45 -6.64
N GLU A 20 -17.19 -4.87 -7.80
CA GLU A 20 -16.62 -5.98 -8.58
C GLU A 20 -15.18 -5.71 -9.03
N ALA A 21 -14.89 -4.46 -9.44
CA ALA A 21 -13.54 -4.04 -9.80
C ALA A 21 -12.61 -4.04 -8.56
N ALA A 22 -13.08 -3.58 -7.41
CA ALA A 22 -12.34 -3.62 -6.16
C ALA A 22 -12.04 -5.06 -5.70
N ASP A 23 -13.01 -5.96 -5.78
CA ASP A 23 -12.83 -7.37 -5.41
C ASP A 23 -11.86 -8.08 -6.36
N SER A 24 -11.93 -7.77 -7.66
CA SER A 24 -11.00 -8.27 -8.67
C SER A 24 -9.57 -7.76 -8.44
N THR A 25 -9.43 -6.51 -8.01
CA THR A 25 -8.15 -5.91 -7.62
C THR A 25 -7.56 -6.63 -6.42
N LEU A 26 -8.36 -6.80 -5.37
CA LEU A 26 -7.96 -7.47 -4.14
C LEU A 26 -7.52 -8.92 -4.39
N SER A 27 -8.29 -9.67 -5.20
CA SER A 27 -7.95 -11.04 -5.59
C SER A 27 -6.61 -11.11 -6.34
N SER A 28 -6.39 -10.18 -7.28
CA SER A 28 -5.15 -10.13 -8.06
C SER A 28 -3.93 -9.80 -7.20
N PHE A 29 -4.03 -8.85 -6.27
CA PHE A 29 -2.92 -8.52 -5.36
C PHE A 29 -2.64 -9.63 -4.35
N LYS A 30 -3.67 -10.29 -3.81
CA LYS A 30 -3.49 -11.47 -2.94
C LYS A 30 -2.79 -12.60 -3.67
N ALA A 31 -3.15 -12.88 -4.93
CA ALA A 31 -2.48 -13.89 -5.74
C ALA A 31 -1.00 -13.56 -5.93
N ALA A 32 -0.65 -12.30 -6.19
CA ALA A 32 0.74 -11.86 -6.29
C ALA A 32 1.50 -12.04 -4.96
N GLN A 33 0.89 -11.67 -3.83
CA GLN A 33 1.47 -11.86 -2.51
C GLN A 33 1.73 -13.35 -2.20
N THR A 34 0.82 -14.24 -2.57
CA THR A 34 1.01 -15.69 -2.43
C THR A 34 2.22 -16.17 -3.24
N ILE A 35 2.35 -15.74 -4.50
CA ILE A 35 3.50 -16.11 -5.34
C ILE A 35 4.80 -15.64 -4.69
N TYR A 36 4.82 -14.42 -4.16
CA TYR A 36 5.99 -13.87 -3.47
C TYR A 36 6.34 -14.60 -2.17
N LEU A 37 5.34 -15.00 -1.38
CA LEU A 37 5.58 -15.81 -0.19
C LEU A 37 6.20 -17.16 -0.57
N LEU A 38 5.67 -17.80 -1.63
CA LEU A 38 6.22 -19.05 -2.14
C LEU A 38 7.65 -18.89 -2.63
N THR A 39 7.99 -17.82 -3.36
CA THR A 39 9.37 -17.59 -3.82
C THR A 39 10.33 -17.38 -2.65
N THR A 40 9.89 -16.68 -1.59
CA THR A 40 10.69 -16.46 -0.37
C THR A 40 11.01 -17.78 0.35
N VAL A 41 10.02 -18.66 0.48
CA VAL A 41 10.22 -19.98 1.10
C VAL A 41 11.19 -20.81 0.26
N LEU A 42 11.09 -20.73 -1.07
CA LEU A 42 11.96 -21.45 -1.99
C LEU A 42 13.40 -20.91 -2.01
N GLU A 43 13.64 -19.64 -1.65
CA GLU A 43 14.99 -19.07 -1.48
C GLU A 43 15.80 -19.71 -0.35
N THR A 44 15.13 -20.30 0.65
CA THR A 44 15.82 -21.05 1.72
C THR A 44 16.37 -22.40 1.24
N LEU A 45 16.02 -22.82 0.01
CA LEU A 45 16.50 -24.07 -0.56
C LEU A 45 17.80 -23.85 -1.36
N PRO A 46 18.91 -24.53 -1.00
CA PRO A 46 20.24 -24.27 -1.57
C PRO A 46 20.39 -24.62 -3.07
N ARG A 47 19.38 -25.25 -3.70
CA ARG A 47 19.49 -25.80 -5.05
C ARG A 47 19.04 -24.86 -6.18
N ILE A 48 18.59 -23.65 -5.86
CA ILE A 48 18.02 -22.72 -6.84
C ILE A 48 18.67 -21.34 -6.76
N SER A 49 19.98 -21.28 -7.04
CA SER A 49 20.80 -20.05 -7.09
C SER A 49 20.16 -18.92 -7.94
N LEU A 50 19.39 -19.26 -8.99
CA LEU A 50 18.70 -18.29 -9.85
C LEU A 50 17.56 -17.53 -9.14
N TRP A 51 16.97 -18.10 -8.09
CA TRP A 51 15.85 -17.48 -7.35
C TRP A 51 16.34 -16.51 -6.29
N LYS A 52 17.63 -16.53 -5.97
CA LYS A 52 18.28 -15.56 -5.06
C LYS A 52 18.15 -14.11 -5.57
N SER A 53 17.94 -13.91 -6.87
CA SER A 53 17.65 -12.60 -7.49
C SER A 53 16.18 -12.16 -7.36
N TRP A 54 15.26 -13.09 -7.06
CA TRP A 54 13.82 -12.84 -6.92
C TRP A 54 13.36 -12.66 -5.45
N GLY A 55 14.33 -12.40 -4.57
CA GLY A 55 14.14 -12.00 -3.18
C GLY A 55 13.13 -10.89 -2.96
N LEU A 56 12.74 -10.69 -1.70
CA LEU A 56 12.03 -9.49 -1.23
C LEU A 56 12.67 -8.18 -1.73
N ARG A 57 13.98 -8.25 -2.03
CA ARG A 57 14.86 -7.25 -2.65
C ARG A 57 14.48 -6.82 -4.06
N ASN A 58 13.54 -7.49 -4.73
CA ASN A 58 13.22 -7.22 -6.12
C ASN A 58 12.31 -5.97 -6.22
N PRO A 59 12.72 -4.92 -6.95
CA PRO A 59 11.92 -3.71 -7.14
C PRO A 59 10.48 -3.97 -7.60
N ILE A 60 10.25 -5.06 -8.34
CA ILE A 60 8.90 -5.46 -8.79
C ILE A 60 8.02 -5.83 -7.59
N ARG A 61 8.56 -6.56 -6.61
CA ARG A 61 7.80 -6.96 -5.41
C ARG A 61 7.50 -5.76 -4.51
N LEU A 62 8.45 -4.84 -4.40
CA LEU A 62 8.23 -3.57 -3.69
C LEU A 62 7.17 -2.73 -4.39
N GLY A 63 7.24 -2.61 -5.72
CA GLY A 63 6.24 -1.90 -6.52
C GLY A 63 4.83 -2.50 -6.38
N VAL A 64 4.70 -3.84 -6.36
CA VAL A 64 3.40 -4.48 -6.12
C VAL A 64 2.88 -4.22 -4.71
N THR A 65 3.75 -4.24 -3.70
CA THR A 65 3.35 -3.96 -2.31
C THR A 65 2.93 -2.50 -2.13
N LEU A 66 3.67 -1.57 -2.74
CA LEU A 66 3.31 -0.16 -2.85
C LEU A 66 1.92 0.00 -3.47
N ASN A 67 1.69 -0.54 -4.66
CA ASN A 67 0.39 -0.42 -5.33
C ASN A 67 -0.75 -1.05 -4.53
N PHE A 68 -0.49 -2.14 -3.80
CA PHE A 68 -1.49 -2.75 -2.94
C PHE A 68 -1.82 -1.86 -1.72
N SER A 69 -0.83 -1.18 -1.14
CA SER A 69 -1.07 -0.20 -0.07
C SER A 69 -1.89 0.99 -0.56
N VAL A 70 -1.62 1.50 -1.77
CA VAL A 70 -2.40 2.55 -2.43
C VAL A 70 -3.84 2.09 -2.67
N PHE A 71 -4.05 0.85 -3.12
CA PHE A 71 -5.39 0.29 -3.28
C PHE A 71 -6.19 0.27 -1.96
N TYR A 72 -5.56 -0.17 -0.86
CA TYR A 72 -6.21 -0.15 0.45
C TYR A 72 -6.60 1.26 0.87
N PHE A 73 -5.75 2.24 0.56
CA PHE A 73 -5.98 3.63 0.89
C PHE A 73 -7.06 4.26 0.03
N GLU A 74 -6.86 4.31 -1.30
CA GLU A 74 -7.67 5.11 -2.22
C GLU A 74 -9.01 4.45 -2.55
N ILE A 75 -9.03 3.12 -2.69
CA ILE A 75 -10.24 2.42 -3.14
C ILE A 75 -11.07 1.91 -1.96
N LEU A 76 -10.42 1.28 -0.99
CA LEU A 76 -11.10 0.69 0.16
C LEU A 76 -11.22 1.62 1.37
N ASN A 77 -10.56 2.79 1.35
CA ASN A 77 -10.53 3.73 2.47
C ASN A 77 -10.12 3.07 3.81
N SER A 78 -9.25 2.06 3.74
CA SER A 78 -8.83 1.20 4.85
C SER A 78 -7.39 1.53 5.24
N TYR A 79 -7.25 2.63 5.97
CA TYR A 79 -5.98 3.12 6.49
C TYR A 79 -5.27 2.14 7.43
N ASP A 80 -6.06 1.41 8.22
CA ASP A 80 -5.64 0.36 9.14
C ASP A 80 -4.87 -0.75 8.43
N LYS A 81 -5.11 -0.96 7.13
CA LYS A 81 -4.40 -1.94 6.31
C LYS A 81 -3.34 -1.31 5.41
N ALA A 82 -3.60 -0.14 4.84
CA ALA A 82 -2.67 0.54 3.94
C ALA A 82 -1.35 0.90 4.63
N CYS A 83 -1.42 1.55 5.80
CA CYS A 83 -0.24 2.09 6.47
C CYS A 83 0.69 1.00 7.02
N PRO A 84 0.20 -0.07 7.68
CA PRO A 84 1.08 -1.17 8.10
C PRO A 84 1.73 -1.90 6.92
N LEU A 85 0.99 -2.09 5.82
CA LEU A 85 1.53 -2.75 4.63
C LEU A 85 2.67 -1.94 4.00
N ALA A 86 2.51 -0.61 3.89
CA ALA A 86 3.54 0.28 3.40
C ALA A 86 4.76 0.35 4.32
N ARG A 87 4.54 0.39 5.65
CA ARG A 87 5.64 0.36 6.64
C ARG A 87 6.41 -0.94 6.64
N GLN A 88 5.72 -2.08 6.60
CA GLN A 88 6.36 -3.38 6.52
C GLN A 88 7.30 -3.47 5.29
N ALA A 89 6.81 -3.03 4.12
CA ALA A 89 7.62 -2.98 2.91
C ALA A 89 8.86 -2.08 3.05
N PHE A 90 8.73 -0.98 3.79
CA PHE A 90 9.84 -0.05 4.03
C PHE A 90 10.90 -0.64 4.97
N ASP A 91 10.48 -1.18 6.11
CA ASP A 91 11.37 -1.74 7.13
C ASP A 91 12.15 -2.95 6.60
N GLU A 92 11.50 -3.79 5.78
CA GLU A 92 12.12 -4.97 5.16
C GLU A 92 13.21 -4.59 4.14
N VAL A 93 13.09 -3.44 3.47
CA VAL A 93 14.10 -2.98 2.50
C VAL A 93 15.27 -2.31 3.21
N ILE A 94 15.02 -1.53 4.27
CA ILE A 94 16.10 -0.88 5.05
C ILE A 94 17.09 -1.91 5.58
N GLY A 95 16.60 -3.03 6.12
CA GLY A 95 17.47 -4.03 6.75
C GLY A 95 18.51 -4.65 5.81
N ASP A 96 18.22 -4.66 4.51
CA ASP A 96 19.03 -5.33 3.50
C ASP A 96 19.60 -4.37 2.43
N LEU A 97 19.38 -3.05 2.56
CA LEU A 97 19.71 -2.04 1.56
C LEU A 97 21.20 -2.06 1.16
N ASP A 98 22.08 -2.27 2.14
CA ASP A 98 23.54 -2.30 1.97
C ASP A 98 24.05 -3.54 1.19
N THR A 99 23.17 -4.51 0.93
CA THR A 99 23.50 -5.76 0.25
C THR A 99 23.06 -5.80 -1.21
N LEU A 100 22.39 -4.74 -1.70
CA LEU A 100 21.85 -4.66 -3.05
C LEU A 100 22.93 -4.31 -4.09
N GLY A 101 22.78 -4.83 -5.30
CA GLY A 101 23.56 -4.38 -6.46
C GLY A 101 23.16 -2.96 -6.89
N GLU A 102 24.06 -2.23 -7.55
CA GLU A 102 23.90 -0.79 -7.86
C GLU A 102 22.60 -0.43 -8.60
N GLU A 103 22.17 -1.27 -9.56
CA GLU A 103 20.92 -1.07 -10.31
C GLU A 103 19.68 -1.27 -9.42
N SER A 104 19.64 -2.38 -8.68
CA SER A 104 18.54 -2.67 -7.74
C SER A 104 18.50 -1.70 -6.57
N TYR A 105 19.64 -1.13 -6.17
CA TYR A 105 19.72 -0.10 -5.14
C TYR A 105 19.02 1.20 -5.59
N LYS A 106 19.29 1.66 -6.82
CA LYS A 106 18.63 2.85 -7.39
C LYS A 106 17.12 2.65 -7.50
N ASP A 107 16.67 1.51 -8.01
CA ASP A 107 15.24 1.23 -8.14
C ASP A 107 14.54 1.06 -6.78
N SER A 108 15.18 0.37 -5.82
CA SER A 108 14.61 0.15 -4.49
C SER A 108 14.51 1.45 -3.70
N THR A 109 15.54 2.30 -3.75
CA THR A 109 15.51 3.62 -3.08
C THR A 109 14.44 4.54 -3.67
N LEU A 110 14.19 4.50 -4.99
CA LEU A 110 13.09 5.22 -5.61
C LEU A 110 11.72 4.74 -5.07
N VAL A 111 11.51 3.43 -4.99
CA VAL A 111 10.24 2.87 -4.46
C VAL A 111 10.08 3.18 -2.97
N MET A 112 11.16 3.16 -2.19
CA MET A 112 11.15 3.56 -0.78
C MET A 112 10.78 5.02 -0.59
N GLN A 113 11.29 5.91 -1.44
CA GLN A 113 10.91 7.32 -1.41
C GLN A 113 9.40 7.48 -1.65
N LEU A 114 8.86 6.78 -2.65
CA LEU A 114 7.42 6.79 -2.93
C LEU A 114 6.58 6.27 -1.75
N LEU A 115 7.04 5.23 -1.06
CA LEU A 115 6.40 4.75 0.17
C LEU A 115 6.41 5.80 1.29
N CYS A 116 7.53 6.51 1.47
CA CYS A 116 7.65 7.59 2.45
C CYS A 116 6.72 8.77 2.15
N ASP A 117 6.68 9.18 0.87
CA ASP A 117 5.84 10.27 0.40
C ASP A 117 4.36 9.93 0.63
N ASN A 118 3.95 8.71 0.27
CA ASN A 118 2.61 8.19 0.52
C ASN A 118 2.26 8.20 2.01
N LEU A 119 3.10 7.61 2.87
CA LEU A 119 2.86 7.59 4.32
C LEU A 119 2.72 9.00 4.91
N THR A 120 3.51 9.96 4.41
CA THR A 120 3.45 11.36 4.86
C THR A 120 2.16 12.05 4.42
N LEU A 121 1.76 11.87 3.16
CA LEU A 121 0.50 12.37 2.61
C LEU A 121 -0.69 11.85 3.41
N TRP A 122 -0.73 10.53 3.63
CA TRP A 122 -1.77 9.81 4.35
C TRP A 122 -1.92 10.27 5.79
N ASN A 123 -0.81 10.46 6.51
CA ASN A 123 -0.85 11.00 7.87
C ASN A 123 -1.38 12.44 7.91
N THR A 124 -1.12 13.23 6.87
CA THR A 124 -1.63 14.60 6.76
C THR A 124 -3.14 14.61 6.53
N ASP A 125 -3.64 13.73 5.67
CA ASP A 125 -5.07 13.61 5.38
C ASP A 125 -5.87 13.09 6.57
N LEU A 126 -5.32 12.14 7.34
CA LEU A 126 -5.93 11.72 8.62
C LEU A 126 -6.07 12.89 9.59
N ARG A 127 -5.00 13.68 9.77
CA ARG A 127 -5.01 14.84 10.68
C ARG A 127 -6.05 15.88 10.26
N LYS A 128 -6.20 16.13 8.96
CA LYS A 128 -7.23 17.03 8.42
C LYS A 128 -8.64 16.49 8.68
N ASN A 129 -8.88 15.20 8.44
CA ASN A 129 -10.18 14.58 8.68
C ASN A 129 -10.56 14.57 10.17
N SER A 130 -9.60 14.35 11.07
CA SER A 130 -9.81 14.45 12.51
C SER A 130 -10.16 15.88 12.96
N ALA A 131 -9.41 16.88 12.49
CA ALA A 131 -9.66 18.28 12.82
C ALA A 131 -11.01 18.80 12.26
N GLY A 132 -11.38 18.38 11.05
CA GLY A 132 -12.69 18.72 10.46
C GLY A 132 -13.87 18.14 11.23
N ASN A 133 -13.72 16.95 11.82
CA ASN A 133 -14.74 16.35 12.68
C ASN A 133 -14.87 17.08 14.02
N GLU A 134 -13.76 17.56 14.61
CA GLU A 134 -13.80 18.32 15.85
C GLU A 134 -14.46 19.70 15.69
N LEU A 135 -14.18 20.42 14.60
CA LEU A 135 -14.86 21.67 14.25
C LEU A 135 -16.36 21.46 14.01
N SER A 136 -16.75 20.40 13.29
CA SER A 136 -18.16 20.06 13.07
C SER A 136 -18.88 19.64 14.36
N ALA A 137 -18.19 18.98 15.30
CA ALA A 137 -18.74 18.63 16.60
C ALA A 137 -18.89 19.85 17.51
N ALA A 138 -17.92 20.76 17.51
CA ALA A 138 -17.97 22.01 18.24
C ALA A 138 -19.13 22.92 17.76
N ASP A 139 -19.38 22.99 16.45
CA ASP A 139 -20.51 23.74 15.87
C ASP A 139 -21.89 23.14 16.21
N ARG A 140 -21.97 21.82 16.39
CA ARG A 140 -23.21 21.18 16.87
C ARG A 140 -23.46 21.44 18.36
N LEU A 141 -22.40 21.52 19.16
CA LEU A 141 -22.46 21.84 20.59
C LEU A 141 -22.73 23.32 20.86
N SER A 142 -22.31 24.23 19.97
CA SER A 142 -22.63 25.67 20.07
C SER A 142 -24.09 25.96 19.70
N ASN A 143 -24.63 25.33 18.66
CA ASN A 143 -26.03 25.52 18.22
C ASN A 143 -27.09 24.94 19.19
N THR A 144 -26.71 23.98 20.04
CA THR A 144 -27.60 23.42 21.06
C THR A 144 -27.65 24.27 22.33
N ARG A 145 -26.67 25.14 22.56
CA ARG A 145 -26.60 26.05 23.73
C ARG A 145 -27.32 27.38 23.56
N THR A 146 -27.62 27.79 22.32
CA THR A 146 -28.32 29.06 22.01
C THR A 146 -29.84 28.91 21.84
N SER A 147 -30.40 27.72 22.04
CA SER A 147 -31.83 27.42 21.85
C SER A 147 -32.67 27.39 23.14
N HIS A 148 -32.23 28.06 24.21
CA HIS A 148 -32.99 28.22 25.45
C HIS A 148 -33.12 29.69 25.84
#